data_AF-A0A5N5Q7I5-F1
#
_entry.id   AF-A0A5N5Q7I5-F1
#
_cell.length_a   1.000
_cell.length_b   1.000
_cell.length_c   1.000
_cell.angle_alpha   90.00
_cell.angle_beta   90.00
_cell.angle_gamma   90.00
#
_symmetry.space_group_name_H-M   'P 1'
#
loop_
_entity.id
_entity.type
_entity.pdbx_description
1 polymer ?
#
loop_
_entity_poly.entity_id
_entity_poly.type
_entity_poly.pdbx_seq_one_letter_code
_entity_poly.pdbx_strand_id
1 'polypeptide(L)'
;MALISEVKEQEQDLQPDAVDAGPSHSQKSYPTAMANKQQIVSARAKQRQPNLFAEVFPEPERVHRYGSEDEDYEERPRPTPLSQQLTDIISDLPLQIFQKCPQQQGSGHSWCASGTNSPMITHDVFCNLGALDTLFPSRIEWGSETDRWGATVDSLFPKSTARPKKGEQGLHTLRARNDFKSLQGRVPLAERDEFVRIARQYIHDHWIWLPYGVPKSHLWATGIKNVPKHAAQIGDLSGGPWIIKNPAFV
;
A
#
# COMPACT_ATOMS: atom_id res chain seq x y z
N MET A 1 -1.00 53.48 52.16
CA MET A 1 -1.35 53.69 50.73
C MET A 1 -1.53 52.33 50.07
N ALA A 2 -2.54 52.23 49.22
CA ALA A 2 -2.88 51.15 48.28
C ALA A 2 -3.46 49.82 48.85
N LEU A 3 -4.77 49.69 48.63
CA LEU A 3 -5.57 48.47 48.58
C LEU A 3 -5.10 47.54 47.45
N ILE A 4 -5.37 46.24 47.56
CA ILE A 4 -6.06 45.42 46.55
C ILE A 4 -6.48 44.11 47.23
N SER A 5 -7.77 43.81 47.09
CA SER A 5 -8.46 42.57 47.44
C SER A 5 -8.23 41.53 46.34
N GLU A 6 -8.05 40.25 46.67
CA GLU A 6 -8.73 39.14 45.97
C GLU A 6 -8.40 37.74 46.54
N VAL A 7 -9.49 36.98 46.70
CA VAL A 7 -9.70 35.52 46.52
C VAL A 7 -9.07 34.53 47.50
N LYS A 8 -9.98 33.75 48.11
CA LYS A 8 -10.00 32.29 48.38
C LYS A 8 -11.15 32.04 49.37
N GLU A 9 -11.94 30.98 49.40
CA GLU A 9 -12.13 29.69 48.74
C GLU A 9 -13.42 29.10 49.38
N GLN A 10 -13.81 27.87 49.01
CA GLN A 10 -14.73 26.94 49.71
C GLN A 10 -16.22 27.02 49.37
N GLU A 11 -16.79 26.02 48.67
CA GLU A 11 -17.31 24.71 49.20
C GLU A 11 -18.55 24.95 50.08
N GLN A 12 -19.66 24.22 50.03
CA GLN A 12 -20.05 22.92 49.48
C GLN A 12 -21.59 22.83 49.62
N ASP A 13 -22.19 21.99 48.78
CA ASP A 13 -23.38 21.15 49.03
C ASP A 13 -24.73 21.73 49.44
N LEU A 14 -25.77 21.37 48.67
CA LEU A 14 -27.01 20.75 49.18
C LEU A 14 -27.91 20.26 48.03
N GLN A 15 -27.70 18.99 47.64
CA GLN A 15 -28.69 17.90 47.57
C GLN A 15 -29.99 18.00 46.70
N PRO A 16 -30.62 16.83 46.41
CA PRO A 16 -31.05 16.42 45.08
C PRO A 16 -32.56 16.59 44.85
N ASP A 17 -33.00 16.54 43.58
CA ASP A 17 -34.32 15.98 43.27
C ASP A 17 -34.52 15.61 41.79
N ALA A 18 -35.32 14.56 41.62
CA ALA A 18 -36.10 14.17 40.45
C ALA A 18 -35.38 13.68 39.18
N VAL A 19 -35.28 12.34 39.14
CA VAL A 19 -35.46 11.49 37.95
C VAL A 19 -36.39 12.08 36.89
N ASP A 20 -35.85 12.37 35.69
CA ASP A 20 -36.65 12.43 34.47
C ASP A 20 -36.14 11.39 33.47
N ALA A 21 -37.02 10.44 33.17
CA ALA A 21 -36.80 9.35 32.25
C ALA A 21 -36.97 9.84 30.80
N GLY A 22 -35.94 10.49 30.27
CA GLY A 22 -35.80 10.82 28.85
C GLY A 22 -35.21 9.65 28.05
N PRO A 23 -35.52 9.52 26.74
CA PRO A 23 -35.42 8.26 26.02
C PRO A 23 -33.96 7.78 25.97
N SER A 24 -33.75 6.50 26.28
CA SER A 24 -32.47 5.85 26.05
C SER A 24 -32.13 5.99 24.57
N HIS A 25 -31.26 6.96 24.24
CA HIS A 25 -30.53 6.92 22.99
C HIS A 25 -29.65 5.69 23.08
N SER A 26 -30.16 4.57 22.53
CA SER A 26 -29.33 3.47 22.09
C SER A 26 -28.17 4.11 21.35
N GLN A 27 -26.97 4.08 21.94
CA GLN A 27 -25.74 4.48 21.26
C GLN A 27 -25.58 3.50 20.10
N LYS A 28 -26.20 3.83 18.97
CA LYS A 28 -25.79 3.33 17.67
C LYS A 28 -24.43 3.95 17.43
N SER A 29 -23.41 3.22 17.88
CA SER A 29 -22.07 3.31 17.35
C SER A 29 -22.18 3.09 15.85
N TYR A 30 -22.29 4.17 15.09
CA TYR A 30 -22.01 4.12 13.67
C TYR A 30 -20.49 3.99 13.56
N PRO A 31 -19.95 3.00 12.83
CA PRO A 31 -18.55 3.06 12.50
C PRO A 31 -18.32 4.37 11.75
N THR A 32 -17.51 5.26 12.33
CA THR A 32 -17.06 6.49 11.66
C THR A 32 -16.50 6.05 10.33
N ALA A 33 -17.23 6.32 9.24
CA ALA A 33 -16.83 5.92 7.90
C ALA A 33 -15.49 6.61 7.59
N MET A 34 -14.38 5.89 7.78
CA MET A 34 -13.07 6.37 7.39
C MET A 34 -13.12 6.61 5.89
N ALA A 35 -12.74 7.82 5.44
CA ALA A 35 -12.68 8.12 4.02
C ALA A 35 -11.82 7.04 3.32
N ASN A 36 -12.25 6.54 2.16
CA ASN A 36 -11.56 5.49 1.36
C ASN A 36 -10.04 5.72 1.22
N LYS A 37 -9.58 6.97 1.32
CA LYS A 37 -8.17 7.36 1.27
C LYS A 37 -7.33 6.84 2.45
N GLN A 38 -7.93 6.50 3.58
CA GLN A 38 -7.24 6.11 4.83
C GLN A 38 -7.36 4.62 5.18
N GLN A 39 -8.30 3.89 4.58
CA GLN A 39 -8.51 2.47 4.87
C GLN A 39 -7.33 1.60 4.43
N ILE A 40 -6.83 0.73 5.30
CA ILE A 40 -5.81 -0.26 4.93
C ILE A 40 -6.41 -1.25 3.93
N VAL A 41 -5.71 -1.46 2.83
CA VAL A 41 -6.07 -2.42 1.80
C VAL A 41 -5.32 -3.73 2.04
N SER A 42 -6.07 -4.83 2.09
CA SER A 42 -5.57 -6.18 2.37
C SER A 42 -5.95 -7.19 1.30
N ALA A 43 -6.26 -6.73 0.08
CA ALA A 43 -6.54 -7.59 -1.06
C ALA A 43 -5.39 -8.59 -1.29
N ARG A 44 -5.74 -9.83 -1.60
CA ARG A 44 -4.81 -10.93 -1.85
C ARG A 44 -5.05 -11.57 -3.21
N ALA A 45 -4.00 -12.11 -3.81
CA ALA A 45 -4.10 -12.90 -5.02
C ALA A 45 -5.02 -14.12 -4.80
N LYS A 46 -5.93 -14.36 -5.75
CA LYS A 46 -6.86 -15.50 -5.69
C LYS A 46 -6.14 -16.85 -5.69
N GLN A 47 -4.99 -16.90 -6.37
CA GLN A 47 -4.14 -18.07 -6.47
C GLN A 47 -2.76 -17.72 -5.93
N ARG A 48 -2.23 -18.59 -5.07
CA ARG A 48 -0.88 -18.46 -4.56
C ARG A 48 0.12 -18.68 -5.70
N GLN A 49 1.09 -17.79 -5.84
CA GLN A 49 2.11 -17.92 -6.87
C GLN A 49 3.19 -18.91 -6.45
N PRO A 50 3.79 -19.65 -7.40
CA PRO A 50 4.99 -20.44 -7.16
C PRO A 50 6.09 -19.56 -6.55
N ASN A 51 6.94 -20.12 -5.69
CA ASN A 51 7.98 -19.37 -4.99
C ASN A 51 9.00 -18.77 -5.98
N LEU A 52 8.87 -17.48 -6.27
CA LEU A 52 9.69 -16.76 -7.25
C LEU A 52 11.14 -16.56 -6.78
N PHE A 53 11.39 -16.71 -5.47
CA PHE A 53 12.69 -16.44 -4.86
C PHE A 53 13.29 -17.68 -4.19
N ALA A 54 12.83 -18.88 -4.56
CA ALA A 54 13.30 -20.14 -3.96
C ALA A 54 14.82 -20.33 -4.13
N GLU A 55 15.37 -19.95 -5.28
CA GLU A 55 16.79 -20.10 -5.60
C GLU A 55 17.64 -18.96 -5.02
N VAL A 56 17.03 -17.83 -4.70
CA VAL A 56 17.74 -16.62 -4.25
C VAL A 56 17.92 -16.60 -2.74
N PHE A 57 16.94 -17.12 -2.00
CA PHE A 57 17.04 -17.33 -0.55
C PHE A 57 17.08 -18.83 -0.27
N PRO A 58 18.26 -19.48 -0.31
CA PRO A 58 18.38 -20.84 0.17
C PRO A 58 17.98 -20.85 1.63
N GLU A 59 16.86 -21.50 1.94
CA GLU A 59 16.45 -21.65 3.32
C GLU A 59 17.48 -22.51 4.05
N PRO A 60 17.86 -22.15 5.30
CA PRO A 60 18.70 -23.04 6.09
C PRO A 60 18.04 -24.41 6.15
N GLU A 61 18.83 -25.46 5.89
CA GLU A 61 18.36 -26.84 5.97
C GLU A 61 17.57 -27.03 7.27
N ARG A 62 16.40 -27.69 7.13
CA ARG A 62 15.43 -27.89 8.20
C ARG A 62 16.14 -28.18 9.51
N VAL A 63 15.89 -27.36 10.53
CA VAL A 63 16.27 -27.67 11.91
C VAL A 63 15.86 -29.11 12.16
N HIS A 64 16.85 -29.95 12.49
CA HIS A 64 16.67 -31.38 12.68
C HIS A 64 15.40 -31.63 13.49
N ARG A 65 14.47 -32.41 12.92
CA ARG A 65 13.33 -32.93 13.68
C ARG A 65 13.90 -33.61 14.92
N TYR A 66 13.57 -33.11 16.10
CA TYR A 66 13.91 -33.81 17.32
C TYR A 66 13.11 -35.12 17.32
N GLY A 67 13.72 -36.23 17.73
CA GLY A 67 13.07 -37.55 17.73
C GLY A 67 11.80 -37.65 18.59
N SER A 68 11.46 -36.61 19.36
CA SER A 68 10.21 -36.46 20.11
C SER A 68 9.03 -35.93 19.28
N GLU A 69 9.25 -35.44 18.06
CA GLU A 69 8.17 -34.98 17.16
C GLU A 69 7.40 -36.15 16.51
N ASP A 70 7.92 -37.38 16.57
CA ASP A 70 7.24 -38.56 16.04
C ASP A 70 6.04 -39.02 16.91
N GLU A 71 5.92 -38.52 18.15
CA GLU A 71 4.79 -38.80 19.05
C GLU A 71 3.77 -37.64 19.14
N ASP A 72 4.01 -36.51 18.44
CA ASP A 72 3.08 -35.38 18.39
C ASP A 72 2.09 -35.58 17.22
N TYR A 73 0.87 -36.05 17.55
CA TYR A 73 -0.20 -36.27 16.56
C TYR A 73 -0.76 -34.96 15.98
N GLU A 74 -0.39 -33.79 16.52
CA GLU A 74 -0.77 -32.51 15.95
C GLU A 74 0.21 -32.07 14.85
N GLU A 75 -0.21 -32.19 13.59
CA GLU A 75 0.52 -31.57 12.48
C GLU A 75 0.55 -30.04 12.64
N ARG A 76 1.64 -29.52 13.21
CA ARG A 76 1.83 -28.07 13.30
C ARG A 76 2.03 -27.49 11.91
N PRO A 77 1.29 -26.43 11.53
CA PRO A 77 1.49 -25.77 10.25
C PRO A 77 2.90 -25.21 10.20
N ARG A 78 3.66 -25.64 9.18
CA ARG A 78 5.04 -25.18 9.01
C ARG A 78 5.07 -23.68 8.75
N PRO A 79 6.04 -22.94 9.32
CA PRO A 79 6.19 -21.53 9.03
C PRO A 79 6.41 -21.34 7.53
N THR A 80 5.74 -20.33 6.95
CA THR A 80 5.91 -20.03 5.52
C THR A 80 7.33 -19.51 5.26
N PRO A 81 8.02 -20.02 4.23
CA PRO A 81 9.34 -19.57 3.82
C PRO A 81 9.47 -18.06 3.64
N LEU A 82 10.67 -17.49 3.88
CA LEU A 82 10.91 -16.06 3.65
C LEU A 82 10.70 -15.68 2.18
N SER A 83 11.24 -16.49 1.28
CA SER A 83 11.13 -16.35 -0.17
C SER A 83 9.68 -16.40 -0.66
N GLN A 84 8.88 -17.31 -0.09
CA GLN A 84 7.45 -17.40 -0.42
C GLN A 84 6.68 -16.19 0.14
N GLN A 85 7.00 -15.70 1.34
CA GLN A 85 6.36 -14.48 1.86
C GLN A 85 6.66 -13.27 0.99
N LEU A 86 7.89 -13.13 0.47
CA LEU A 86 8.23 -12.07 -0.48
C LEU A 86 7.45 -12.21 -1.80
N THR A 87 7.33 -13.43 -2.30
CA THR A 87 6.50 -13.76 -3.47
C THR A 87 5.04 -13.33 -3.26
N ASP A 88 4.45 -13.69 -2.11
CA ASP A 88 3.06 -13.39 -1.77
C ASP A 88 2.86 -11.85 -1.69
N ILE A 89 3.82 -11.12 -1.09
CA ILE A 89 3.81 -9.64 -1.02
C ILE A 89 3.81 -9.00 -2.41
N ILE A 90 4.72 -9.44 -3.29
CA ILE A 90 4.84 -8.87 -4.65
C ILE A 90 3.57 -9.19 -5.46
N SER A 91 2.98 -10.36 -5.25
CA SER A 91 1.77 -10.79 -5.95
C SER A 91 0.51 -10.05 -5.50
N ASP A 92 0.44 -9.70 -4.21
CA ASP A 92 -0.70 -8.97 -3.64
C ASP A 92 -0.64 -7.47 -3.98
N LEU A 93 0.56 -6.90 -4.09
CA LEU A 93 0.76 -5.45 -4.20
C LEU A 93 -0.01 -4.80 -5.36
N PRO A 94 -0.05 -5.35 -6.59
CA PRO A 94 -0.84 -4.77 -7.68
C PRO A 94 -2.32 -4.66 -7.36
N LEU A 95 -2.91 -5.70 -6.80
CA LEU A 95 -4.33 -5.72 -6.41
C LEU A 95 -4.62 -4.59 -5.41
N GLN A 96 -3.71 -4.42 -4.44
CA GLN A 96 -3.86 -3.38 -3.43
C GLN A 96 -3.71 -1.97 -4.01
N ILE A 97 -2.80 -1.78 -4.96
CA ILE A 97 -2.60 -0.50 -5.65
C ILE A 97 -3.86 -0.11 -6.43
N PHE A 98 -4.49 -1.05 -7.13
CA PHE A 98 -5.70 -0.80 -7.89
C PHE A 98 -6.93 -0.50 -7.03
N GLN A 99 -7.04 -1.06 -5.81
CA GLN A 99 -8.11 -0.65 -4.89
C GLN A 99 -8.04 0.82 -4.47
N LYS A 100 -6.89 1.48 -4.68
CA LYS A 100 -6.68 2.90 -4.44
C LYS A 100 -6.73 3.74 -5.70
N CYS A 101 -7.12 3.15 -6.83
CA CYS A 101 -7.19 3.82 -8.12
C CYS A 101 -8.11 5.06 -8.06
N PRO A 102 -7.69 6.21 -8.61
CA PRO A 102 -8.51 7.41 -8.60
C PRO A 102 -9.73 7.30 -9.51
N GLN A 103 -10.81 7.96 -9.11
CA GLN A 103 -12.02 8.19 -9.91
C GLN A 103 -12.05 9.65 -10.40
N GLN A 104 -12.73 9.93 -11.51
CA GLN A 104 -12.83 11.30 -12.01
C GLN A 104 -13.75 12.10 -11.07
N GLN A 105 -13.22 13.18 -10.49
CA GLN A 105 -14.04 14.04 -9.64
C GLN A 105 -15.08 14.79 -10.48
N GLY A 106 -16.35 14.75 -10.07
CA GLY A 106 -17.41 15.63 -10.57
C GLY A 106 -18.05 15.28 -11.92
N SER A 107 -17.73 14.13 -12.54
CA SER A 107 -18.25 13.77 -13.88
C SER A 107 -18.88 12.39 -14.00
N GLY A 108 -19.05 11.63 -12.90
CA GLY A 108 -19.64 10.28 -12.95
C GLY A 108 -18.82 9.23 -13.69
N HIS A 109 -17.72 9.62 -14.34
CA HIS A 109 -16.82 8.73 -15.06
C HIS A 109 -15.64 8.29 -14.18
N SER A 110 -15.13 7.08 -14.41
CA SER A 110 -13.91 6.58 -13.78
C SER A 110 -12.79 6.62 -14.82
N TRP A 111 -11.58 7.04 -14.43
CA TRP A 111 -10.42 6.95 -15.31
C TRP A 111 -9.96 5.52 -15.53
N CYS A 112 -10.23 4.65 -14.55
CA CYS A 112 -10.14 3.20 -14.74
C CYS A 112 -11.44 2.72 -15.39
N ALA A 113 -11.39 2.29 -16.65
CA ALA A 113 -12.55 1.79 -17.40
C ALA A 113 -13.14 0.51 -16.80
N SER A 114 -12.29 -0.26 -16.13
CA SER A 114 -12.64 -1.42 -15.35
C SER A 114 -12.82 -1.06 -13.88
N GLY A 115 -13.86 -1.58 -13.22
CA GLY A 115 -13.97 -1.48 -11.76
C GLY A 115 -12.74 -2.10 -11.06
N THR A 116 -12.49 -1.73 -9.81
CA THR A 116 -11.33 -2.22 -9.02
C THR A 116 -11.31 -3.75 -8.81
N ASN A 117 -12.43 -4.43 -9.07
CA ASN A 117 -12.59 -5.89 -9.01
C ASN A 117 -12.55 -6.55 -10.40
N SER A 118 -12.11 -5.84 -11.43
CA SER A 118 -12.03 -6.38 -12.78
C SER A 118 -11.14 -7.63 -12.83
N PRO A 119 -11.54 -8.68 -13.57
CA PRO A 119 -10.71 -9.89 -13.73
C PRO A 119 -9.37 -9.61 -14.40
N MET A 120 -9.20 -8.44 -15.04
CA MET A 120 -7.95 -7.99 -15.63
C MET A 120 -6.93 -7.49 -14.60
N ILE A 121 -7.38 -7.22 -13.37
CA ILE A 121 -6.52 -6.75 -12.28
C ILE A 121 -6.02 -7.99 -11.54
N THR A 122 -4.87 -8.47 -12.00
CA THR A 122 -4.16 -9.66 -11.51
C THR A 122 -2.77 -9.28 -11.00
N HIS A 123 -2.01 -10.25 -10.51
CA HIS A 123 -0.66 -10.03 -9.97
C HIS A 123 0.35 -9.59 -11.04
N ASP A 124 0.08 -9.85 -12.30
CA ASP A 124 0.92 -9.57 -13.48
C ASP A 124 0.43 -8.36 -14.28
N VAL A 125 -0.56 -7.61 -13.78
CA VAL A 125 -1.15 -6.46 -14.50
C VAL A 125 -0.11 -5.40 -14.91
N PHE A 126 0.94 -5.20 -14.10
CA PHE A 126 2.03 -4.27 -14.40
C PHE A 126 3.05 -4.84 -15.40
N CYS A 127 3.02 -6.14 -15.67
CA CYS A 127 3.87 -6.82 -16.65
C CYS A 127 3.31 -6.74 -18.08
N ASN A 128 2.16 -6.08 -18.29
CA ASN A 128 1.45 -6.08 -19.56
C ASN A 128 0.97 -4.67 -19.95
N LEU A 129 1.43 -4.15 -21.09
CA LEU A 129 0.98 -2.86 -21.65
C LEU A 129 -0.45 -2.91 -22.22
N GLY A 130 -0.90 -4.04 -22.76
CA GLY A 130 -2.28 -4.19 -23.23
C GLY A 130 -3.31 -4.07 -22.08
N ALA A 131 -2.93 -4.50 -20.88
CA ALA A 131 -3.74 -4.29 -19.68
C ALA A 131 -3.80 -2.79 -19.32
N LEU A 132 -2.69 -2.05 -19.41
CA LEU A 132 -2.66 -0.60 -19.20
C LEU A 132 -3.61 0.13 -20.16
N ASP A 133 -3.55 -0.18 -21.45
CA ASP A 133 -4.40 0.47 -22.46
C ASP A 133 -5.89 0.23 -22.22
N THR A 134 -6.24 -0.99 -21.83
CA THR A 134 -7.63 -1.36 -21.56
C THR A 134 -8.15 -0.75 -20.26
N LEU A 135 -7.33 -0.75 -19.20
CA LEU A 135 -7.71 -0.24 -17.89
C LEU A 135 -7.77 1.30 -17.90
N PHE A 136 -6.84 1.96 -18.57
CA PHE A 136 -6.68 3.41 -18.58
C PHE A 136 -6.62 3.96 -20.01
N PRO A 137 -7.77 4.02 -20.73
CA PRO A 137 -7.82 4.55 -22.08
C PRO A 137 -7.45 6.03 -22.15
N SER A 138 -7.63 6.77 -21.04
CA SER A 138 -7.13 8.13 -20.88
C SER A 138 -6.16 8.23 -19.70
N ARG A 139 -4.94 8.70 -19.97
CA ARG A 139 -3.83 8.73 -19.00
C ARG A 139 -2.77 9.74 -19.39
N ILE A 140 -1.94 10.12 -18.41
CA ILE A 140 -0.74 10.92 -18.66
C ILE A 140 0.46 9.98 -18.54
N GLU A 141 1.14 9.75 -19.64
CA GLU A 141 2.33 8.91 -19.71
C GLU A 141 3.60 9.74 -19.58
N TRP A 142 4.44 9.33 -18.65
CA TRP A 142 5.82 9.75 -18.54
C TRP A 142 6.67 8.72 -19.25
N GLY A 143 7.64 9.21 -20.03
CA GLY A 143 8.58 8.36 -20.75
C GLY A 143 9.52 7.58 -19.83
N SER A 144 10.54 6.98 -20.44
CA SER A 144 11.55 6.13 -19.80
C SER A 144 12.54 6.92 -18.96
N GLU A 145 12.08 7.43 -17.82
CA GLU A 145 12.90 8.23 -16.92
C GLU A 145 13.44 7.38 -15.76
N THR A 146 14.68 6.90 -15.90
CA THR A 146 15.33 5.95 -14.96
C THR A 146 15.24 6.39 -13.50
N ASP A 147 15.58 7.64 -13.19
CA ASP A 147 15.57 8.16 -11.82
C ASP A 147 14.17 8.12 -11.20
N ARG A 148 13.14 8.37 -12.01
CA ARG A 148 11.75 8.43 -11.57
C ARG A 148 11.13 7.05 -11.43
N TRP A 149 11.49 6.15 -12.34
CA TRP A 149 11.16 4.74 -12.21
C TRP A 149 11.77 4.18 -10.92
N GLY A 150 13.07 4.39 -10.71
CA GLY A 150 13.77 4.01 -9.48
C GLY A 150 13.12 4.59 -8.23
N ALA A 151 12.81 5.88 -8.21
CA ALA A 151 12.12 6.51 -7.08
C ALA A 151 10.71 5.93 -6.81
N THR A 152 10.02 5.46 -7.85
CA THR A 152 8.70 4.82 -7.74
C THR A 152 8.82 3.44 -7.14
N VAL A 153 9.76 2.63 -7.65
CA VAL A 153 10.07 1.29 -7.11
C VAL A 153 10.53 1.41 -5.65
N ASP A 154 11.39 2.38 -5.34
CA ASP A 154 11.88 2.65 -3.99
C ASP A 154 10.76 3.02 -3.00
N SER A 155 9.75 3.72 -3.49
CA SER A 155 8.58 4.10 -2.69
C SER A 155 7.70 2.90 -2.37
N LEU A 156 7.54 1.96 -3.31
CA LEU A 156 6.79 0.71 -3.14
C LEU A 156 7.53 -0.33 -2.29
N PHE A 157 8.85 -0.43 -2.46
CA PHE A 157 9.74 -1.35 -1.75
C PHE A 157 10.79 -0.57 -0.95
N PRO A 158 10.39 0.10 0.14
CA PRO A 158 11.28 0.94 0.93
C PRO A 158 12.22 0.12 1.80
N LYS A 159 13.45 0.61 1.99
CA LYS A 159 14.30 0.16 3.08
C LYS A 159 13.65 0.50 4.43
N SER A 160 13.74 -0.40 5.40
CA SER A 160 13.28 -0.16 6.76
C SER A 160 14.16 0.91 7.41
N THR A 161 13.60 2.08 7.69
CA THR A 161 14.29 3.20 8.34
C THR A 161 13.73 3.43 9.74
N ALA A 162 14.60 3.79 10.68
CA ALA A 162 14.19 4.07 12.07
C ALA A 162 13.19 5.22 12.22
N ARG A 163 13.12 6.12 11.23
CA ARG A 163 12.14 7.21 11.20
C ARG A 163 11.12 6.99 10.08
N PRO A 164 9.80 7.05 10.36
CA PRO A 164 8.79 7.03 9.33
C PRO A 164 8.88 8.31 8.48
N LYS A 165 8.94 8.15 7.15
CA LYS A 165 8.81 9.28 6.22
C LYS A 165 7.39 9.82 6.32
N LYS A 166 7.23 11.11 6.64
CA LYS A 166 5.93 11.78 6.63
C LYS A 166 5.49 12.01 5.18
N GLY A 167 4.18 11.90 4.92
CA GLY A 167 3.57 12.42 3.68
C GLY A 167 3.30 11.42 2.56
N GLU A 168 3.39 10.12 2.77
CA GLU A 168 3.16 9.12 1.72
C GLU A 168 1.66 8.75 1.57
N GLN A 169 0.86 9.63 0.97
CA GLN A 169 -0.59 9.43 0.85
C GLN A 169 -0.92 8.18 0.02
N GLY A 170 -1.75 7.28 0.57
CA GLY A 170 -2.16 6.03 -0.08
C GLY A 170 -1.13 4.90 0.02
N LEU A 171 0.17 5.20 -0.06
CA LEU A 171 1.24 4.19 0.05
C LEU A 171 1.26 3.52 1.44
N HIS A 172 1.07 4.27 2.52
CA HIS A 172 1.02 3.70 3.88
C HIS A 172 -0.21 2.81 4.12
N THR A 173 -1.23 2.90 3.26
CA THR A 173 -2.45 2.08 3.36
C THR A 173 -2.34 0.73 2.64
N LEU A 174 -1.23 0.47 1.94
CA LEU A 174 -0.99 -0.82 1.29
C LEU A 174 -0.43 -1.82 2.32
N ARG A 175 -1.20 -2.84 2.67
CA ARG A 175 -0.77 -3.86 3.62
C ARG A 175 0.48 -4.60 3.13
N ALA A 176 0.54 -4.98 1.86
CA ALA A 176 1.69 -5.69 1.28
C ALA A 176 3.00 -4.89 1.46
N ARG A 177 2.95 -3.56 1.31
CA ARG A 177 4.10 -2.68 1.57
C ARG A 177 4.51 -2.66 3.04
N ASN A 178 3.54 -2.67 3.96
CA ASN A 178 3.84 -2.72 5.39
C ASN A 178 4.38 -4.10 5.79
N ASP A 179 3.83 -5.17 5.22
CA ASP A 179 4.30 -6.54 5.41
C ASP A 179 5.74 -6.68 4.90
N PHE A 180 6.10 -6.04 3.77
CA PHE A 180 7.48 -5.98 3.27
C PHE A 180 8.44 -5.31 4.27
N LYS A 181 8.04 -4.21 4.90
CA LYS A 181 8.85 -3.54 5.94
C LYS A 181 9.04 -4.44 7.16
N SER A 182 7.97 -5.10 7.60
CA SER A 182 8.01 -6.05 8.71
C SER A 182 8.88 -7.27 8.39
N LEU A 183 8.84 -7.76 7.15
CA LEU A 183 9.61 -8.90 6.68
C LEU A 183 11.13 -8.63 6.75
N GLN A 184 11.56 -7.42 6.43
CA GLN A 184 12.96 -6.98 6.61
C GLN A 184 13.43 -7.10 8.06
N GLY A 185 12.53 -6.92 9.05
CA GLY A 185 12.85 -7.10 10.47
C GLY A 185 13.30 -8.52 10.82
N ARG A 186 12.90 -9.52 10.03
CA ARG A 186 13.25 -10.93 10.21
C ARG A 186 14.53 -11.34 9.48
N VAL A 187 15.09 -10.46 8.64
CA VAL A 187 16.34 -10.69 7.91
C VAL A 187 17.50 -10.13 8.75
N PRO A 188 18.66 -10.83 8.82
CA PRO A 188 19.87 -10.30 9.46
C PRO A 188 20.24 -8.91 8.95
N LEU A 189 20.69 -8.01 9.83
CA LEU A 189 20.92 -6.61 9.49
C LEU A 189 21.86 -6.43 8.28
N ALA A 190 22.90 -7.27 8.19
CA ALA A 190 23.88 -7.25 7.10
C ALA A 190 23.29 -7.66 5.73
N GLU A 191 22.19 -8.40 5.71
CA GLU A 191 21.57 -8.94 4.49
C GLU A 191 20.34 -8.13 4.04
N ARG A 192 19.83 -7.20 4.87
CA ARG A 192 18.61 -6.43 4.58
C ARG A 192 18.72 -5.60 3.31
N ASP A 193 19.88 -5.01 3.06
CA ASP A 193 20.11 -4.20 1.87
C ASP A 193 20.05 -5.05 0.60
N GLU A 194 20.60 -6.26 0.66
CA GLU A 194 20.56 -7.23 -0.43
C GLU A 194 19.14 -7.77 -0.65
N PHE A 195 18.42 -8.08 0.44
CA PHE A 195 17.01 -8.47 0.38
C PHE A 195 16.15 -7.43 -0.33
N VAL A 196 16.32 -6.15 0.00
CA VAL A 196 15.61 -5.05 -0.67
C VAL A 196 16.05 -4.92 -2.13
N ARG A 197 17.35 -5.06 -2.42
CA ARG A 197 17.87 -5.03 -3.79
C ARG A 197 17.25 -6.12 -4.66
N ILE A 198 17.17 -7.35 -4.17
CA ILE A 198 16.54 -8.49 -4.87
C ILE A 198 15.08 -8.19 -5.20
N ALA A 199 14.30 -7.72 -4.22
CA ALA A 199 12.90 -7.38 -4.44
C ALA A 199 12.74 -6.30 -5.50
N ARG A 200 13.54 -5.22 -5.43
CA ARG A 200 13.49 -4.13 -6.42
C ARG A 200 13.94 -4.60 -7.80
N GLN A 201 15.00 -5.40 -7.86
CA GLN A 201 15.52 -5.95 -9.11
C GLN A 201 14.45 -6.77 -9.83
N TYR A 202 13.72 -7.62 -9.11
CA TYR A 202 12.58 -8.36 -9.69
C TYR A 202 11.58 -7.42 -10.37
N ILE A 203 11.24 -6.29 -9.74
CA ILE A 203 10.33 -5.30 -10.31
C ILE A 203 10.92 -4.63 -11.55
N HIS A 204 12.20 -4.28 -11.53
CA HIS A 204 12.89 -3.76 -12.70
C HIS A 204 12.89 -4.75 -13.88
N ASP A 205 12.95 -6.04 -13.60
CA ASP A 205 13.08 -7.08 -14.62
C ASP A 205 11.74 -7.58 -15.16
N HIS A 206 10.61 -7.27 -14.50
CA HIS A 206 9.31 -7.86 -14.86
C HIS A 206 8.19 -6.83 -15.04
N TRP A 207 8.19 -5.73 -14.30
CA TRP A 207 7.11 -4.74 -14.39
C TRP A 207 7.44 -3.71 -15.45
N ILE A 208 6.50 -3.49 -16.38
CA ILE A 208 6.67 -2.62 -17.54
C ILE A 208 6.14 -1.22 -17.28
N TRP A 209 5.17 -1.07 -16.37
CA TRP A 209 4.57 0.23 -16.07
C TRP A 209 4.09 0.32 -14.61
N LEU A 210 4.03 1.53 -14.07
CA LEU A 210 3.56 1.80 -12.71
C LEU A 210 2.79 3.13 -12.59
N PRO A 211 1.92 3.29 -11.59
CA PRO A 211 1.39 4.60 -11.24
C PRO A 211 2.49 5.52 -10.72
N TYR A 212 2.57 6.72 -11.30
CA TYR A 212 3.60 7.70 -11.00
C TYR A 212 3.12 8.79 -10.04
N GLY A 213 2.97 8.42 -8.76
CA GLY A 213 2.52 9.34 -7.72
C GLY A 213 3.63 10.05 -6.93
N VAL A 214 4.90 9.64 -7.14
CA VAL A 214 6.07 10.11 -6.36
C VAL A 214 6.21 11.64 -6.28
N PRO A 215 6.06 12.43 -7.37
CA PRO A 215 6.23 13.89 -7.30
C PRO A 215 5.25 14.59 -6.38
N LYS A 216 4.11 13.95 -6.09
CA LYS A 216 3.07 14.47 -5.19
C LYS A 216 3.05 13.74 -3.85
N SER A 217 4.01 12.84 -3.60
CA SER A 217 4.02 11.93 -2.44
C SER A 217 2.72 11.10 -2.31
N HIS A 218 2.10 10.78 -3.44
CA HIS A 218 0.88 9.99 -3.52
C HIS A 218 1.19 8.61 -4.11
N LEU A 219 0.29 7.65 -3.90
CA LEU A 219 0.30 6.41 -4.69
C LEU A 219 -0.12 6.69 -6.15
N TRP A 220 -1.22 7.42 -6.32
CA TRP A 220 -1.74 7.83 -7.61
C TRP A 220 -1.71 9.36 -7.71
N ALA A 221 -0.93 9.89 -8.65
CA ALA A 221 -1.08 11.28 -9.07
C ALA A 221 -2.11 11.35 -10.21
N THR A 222 -2.88 12.43 -10.21
CA THR A 222 -3.88 12.73 -11.22
C THR A 222 -3.79 14.18 -11.68
N GLY A 223 -4.38 14.46 -12.83
CA GLY A 223 -4.75 15.81 -13.27
C GLY A 223 -3.88 16.36 -14.39
N ILE A 224 -4.41 17.42 -15.02
CA ILE A 224 -3.81 18.17 -16.14
C ILE A 224 -2.87 19.30 -15.69
N LYS A 225 -2.93 19.69 -14.41
CA LYS A 225 -2.14 20.80 -13.87
C LYS A 225 -0.76 20.32 -13.46
N ASN A 226 0.26 21.12 -13.78
CA ASN A 226 1.68 20.86 -13.49
C ASN A 226 2.20 19.57 -14.15
N VAL A 227 1.61 19.16 -15.26
CA VAL A 227 2.16 18.11 -16.13
C VAL A 227 3.26 18.76 -16.97
N PRO A 228 4.53 18.36 -16.82
CA PRO A 228 5.63 18.88 -17.63
C PRO A 228 5.43 18.57 -19.11
N LYS A 229 6.03 19.40 -19.97
CA LYS A 229 5.87 19.32 -21.43
C LYS A 229 6.30 17.99 -22.04
N HIS A 230 7.14 17.21 -21.37
CA HIS A 230 7.65 15.93 -21.85
C HIS A 230 6.78 14.72 -21.49
N ALA A 231 5.71 14.91 -20.72
CA ALA A 231 4.70 13.88 -20.51
C ALA A 231 3.66 13.93 -21.64
N ALA A 232 3.24 12.76 -22.12
CA ALA A 232 2.26 12.62 -23.18
C ALA A 232 0.86 12.38 -22.60
N GLN A 233 -0.14 13.12 -23.08
CA GLN A 233 -1.54 12.76 -22.85
C GLN A 233 -1.93 11.67 -23.85
N ILE A 234 -2.48 10.57 -23.33
CA ILE A 234 -3.07 9.48 -24.12
C ILE A 234 -4.58 9.51 -23.91
N GLY A 235 -5.34 9.25 -24.97
CA GLY A 235 -6.81 9.22 -24.96
C GLY A 235 -7.48 10.58 -25.08
N ASP A 236 -8.81 10.55 -25.21
CA ASP A 236 -9.62 11.72 -25.55
C ASP A 236 -10.07 12.55 -24.33
N LEU A 237 -10.00 11.98 -23.12
CA LEU A 237 -10.41 12.69 -21.91
C LEU A 237 -9.29 13.61 -21.42
N SER A 238 -9.63 14.83 -21.02
CA SER A 238 -8.63 15.72 -20.44
C SER A 238 -8.10 15.16 -19.12
N GLY A 239 -6.79 14.94 -19.06
CA GLY A 239 -6.11 14.40 -17.90
C GLY A 239 -6.14 12.88 -17.83
N GLY A 240 -5.54 12.37 -16.78
CA GLY A 240 -5.50 10.95 -16.51
C GLY A 240 -4.60 10.62 -15.34
N PRO A 241 -4.64 9.37 -14.83
CA PRO A 241 -3.67 8.96 -13.84
C PRO A 241 -2.29 9.09 -14.48
N TRP A 242 -1.32 9.49 -13.68
CA TRP A 242 0.06 9.58 -14.14
C TRP A 242 0.65 8.19 -14.12
N ILE A 243 1.23 7.79 -15.24
CA ILE A 243 1.84 6.47 -15.47
C ILE A 243 3.29 6.68 -15.88
N ILE A 244 4.20 5.87 -15.36
CA ILE A 244 5.60 5.83 -15.79
C ILE A 244 5.90 4.46 -16.38
N LYS A 245 6.63 4.44 -17.51
CA LYS A 245 7.11 3.22 -18.14
C LYS A 245 8.50 2.85 -17.61
N ASN A 246 8.75 1.56 -17.49
CA ASN A 246 10.04 1.04 -17.10
C ASN A 246 11.04 1.23 -18.26
N PRO A 247 12.17 1.92 -18.04
CA PRO A 247 13.18 2.13 -19.09
C PRO A 247 13.80 0.86 -19.66
N ALA A 248 13.69 -0.28 -18.96
CA ALA A 248 14.22 -1.56 -19.47
C ALA A 248 13.42 -2.14 -20.66
N PHE A 249 12.21 -1.62 -20.93
CA PHE A 249 11.25 -2.20 -21.88
C PHE A 249 10.81 -1.25 -23.00
N VAL A 250 11.46 -0.09 -23.14
CA VAL A 250 11.02 1.00 -24.04
C VAL A 250 12.15 1.42 -24.96
#